data_AF-A0A2D0K287-F1
#
_entry.id   AF-A0A2D0K287-F1
#
_cell.length_a   1.000
_cell.length_b   1.000
_cell.length_c   1.000
_cell.angle_alpha   90.00
_cell.angle_beta   90.00
_cell.angle_gamma   90.00
#
_symmetry.space_group_name_H-M   'P 1'
#
loop_
_entity.id
_entity.type
_entity.pdbx_description
1 polymer ?
#
loop_
_entity_poly.entity_id
_entity_poly.type
_entity_poly.pdbx_seq_one_letter_code
_entity_poly.pdbx_strand_id
1 'polypeptide(L)' 'MYALKLITERNSRKVEESWILGDMYRLEFNPKEVPEHVIARIEHGQNGNLINFDIKNTDQAYITTLTGDTIRVICRGRV' A
#
# COMPACT_ATOMS: atom_id res chain seq x y z
N MET A 1 8.27 6.12 24.61
CA MET A 1 7.03 6.58 23.93
C MET A 1 6.61 5.47 22.99
N TYR A 2 5.43 4.87 23.18
CA TYR A 2 4.96 3.76 22.35
C TYR A 2 3.79 4.27 21.50
N ALA A 3 3.87 4.07 20.19
CA ALA A 3 2.74 4.27 19.29
C ALA A 3 2.10 2.91 19.06
N LEU A 4 0.85 2.74 19.50
CA LEU A 4 0.05 1.55 19.19
C LEU A 4 -0.57 1.77 17.80
N LYS A 5 -0.33 0.85 16.87
CA LYS A 5 -0.96 0.86 15.55
C LYS A 5 -1.70 -0.46 15.35
N LEU A 6 -2.97 -0.36 14.95
CA LEU A 6 -3.86 -1.52 14.81
C LEU A 6 -3.53 -2.25 13.51
N ILE A 7 -3.24 -3.55 13.58
CA ILE A 7 -3.19 -4.39 12.39
C ILE A 7 -4.62 -4.78 12.05
N THR A 8 -5.08 -4.40 10.87
CA THR A 8 -6.41 -4.76 10.37
C THR A 8 -6.27 -6.04 9.54
N GLU A 9 -7.08 -7.05 9.87
CA GLU A 9 -7.19 -8.26 9.06
C GLU A 9 -8.38 -8.13 8.10
N ARG A 10 -8.12 -8.20 6.78
CA ARG A 10 -9.15 -8.22 5.74
C ARG A 10 -8.88 -9.35 4.77
N ASN A 11 -9.84 -10.25 4.59
CA ASN A 11 -9.74 -11.38 3.64
C ASN A 11 -8.45 -12.20 3.84
N SER A 12 -8.13 -12.54 5.09
CA SER A 12 -6.90 -13.23 5.51
C SER A 12 -5.60 -12.42 5.35
N ARG A 13 -5.65 -11.20 4.79
CA ARG A 13 -4.50 -10.30 4.69
C ARG A 13 -4.34 -9.47 5.94
N LYS A 14 -3.12 -9.47 6.48
CA LYS A 14 -2.74 -8.67 7.65
C LYS A 14 -1.99 -7.43 7.17
N VAL A 15 -2.64 -6.27 7.30
CA VAL A 15 -2.12 -4.97 6.88
C VAL A 15 -2.29 -3.97 8.02
N GLU A 16 -1.48 -2.93 8.08
CA GLU A 16 -1.73 -1.85 9.06
C GLU A 16 -2.93 -1.01 8.65
N GLU A 17 -3.07 -0.74 7.36
CA GLU A 17 -4.11 0.13 6.84
C GLU A 17 -4.38 -0.21 5.36
N SER A 18 -5.64 -0.08 4.92
CA SER A 18 -6.02 -0.33 3.53
C SER A 18 -6.94 0.77 3.00
N TRP A 19 -6.64 1.27 1.81
CA TRP A 19 -7.40 2.31 1.13
C TRP A 19 -7.87 1.80 -0.23
N ILE A 20 -9.06 2.21 -0.63
CA ILE A 20 -9.56 2.01 -1.99
C ILE A 20 -9.36 3.32 -2.73
N LEU A 21 -8.55 3.31 -3.78
CA LEU A 21 -8.23 4.48 -4.59
C LEU A 21 -9.04 4.42 -5.90
N GLY A 22 -10.11 5.20 -5.94
CA GLY A 22 -11.12 5.08 -7.01
C GLY A 22 -11.77 3.70 -7.01
N ASP A 23 -12.19 3.23 -8.19
CA ASP A 23 -12.92 1.95 -8.30
C ASP A 23 -12.03 0.75 -8.64
N MET A 24 -10.73 0.98 -8.85
CA MET A 24 -9.83 -0.03 -9.44
C MET A 24 -8.66 -0.43 -8.55
N TYR A 25 -8.18 0.45 -7.68
CA TYR A 25 -6.94 0.22 -6.95
C TYR A 25 -7.19 0.04 -5.46
N ARG A 26 -6.47 -0.91 -4.86
CA ARG A 26 -6.36 -1.07 -3.41
C ARG A 26 -4.93 -0.78 -3.01
N LEU A 27 -4.75 0.13 -2.05
CA LEU A 27 -3.46 0.42 -1.43
C LEU A 27 -3.44 -0.18 -0.03
N GLU A 28 -2.48 -1.05 0.24
CA GLU A 28 -2.25 -1.70 1.53
C GLU A 28 -0.93 -1.22 2.12
N PHE A 29 -0.92 -0.81 3.39
CA PHE A 29 0.28 -0.38 4.10
C PHE A 29 0.80 -1.48 5.01
N ASN A 30 2.13 -1.69 4.99
CA ASN A 30 2.87 -2.70 5.73
C ASN A 30 2.22 -4.10 5.67
N PRO A 31 2.03 -4.68 4.47
CA PRO A 31 1.45 -6.01 4.36
C PRO A 31 2.39 -7.04 4.98
N LYS A 32 1.85 -8.01 5.72
CA LYS A 32 2.67 -9.07 6.35
C LYS A 32 3.01 -10.23 5.42
N GLU A 33 2.33 -10.32 4.29
CA GLU A 33 2.51 -11.39 3.29
C GLU A 33 3.60 -11.07 2.25
N VAL A 34 4.31 -9.97 2.44
CA VAL A 34 5.34 -9.48 1.51
C VAL A 34 6.68 -9.33 2.23
N PRO A 35 7.80 -9.24 1.49
CA PRO A 35 9.10 -9.00 2.10
C PRO A 35 9.11 -7.75 3.00
N GLU A 36 9.85 -7.81 4.11
CA GLU A 36 9.87 -6.76 5.15
C GLU A 36 10.27 -5.36 4.65
N HIS A 37 10.98 -5.29 3.53
CA HIS A 37 11.37 -4.02 2.90
C HIS A 37 10.24 -3.36 2.10
N VAL A 38 9.10 -4.05 1.90
CA VAL A 38 7.91 -3.51 1.24
C VAL A 38 7.03 -2.85 2.29
N ILE A 39 6.86 -1.54 2.17
CA ILE A 39 6.08 -0.75 3.13
C ILE A 39 4.66 -0.46 2.66
N ALA A 40 4.40 -0.64 1.37
CA ALA A 40 3.06 -0.56 0.81
C ALA A 40 2.95 -1.40 -0.47
N ARG A 41 1.74 -1.86 -0.78
CA ARG A 41 1.40 -2.56 -2.01
C ARG A 41 0.19 -1.92 -2.65
N ILE A 42 0.27 -1.63 -3.93
CA ILE A 42 -0.89 -1.28 -4.75
C ILE A 42 -1.31 -2.52 -5.52
N GLU A 43 -2.56 -2.91 -5.40
CA GLU A 43 -3.18 -4.01 -6.11
C GLU A 43 -4.29 -3.46 -7.01
N HIS A 44 -4.37 -3.94 -8.25
CA HIS A 44 -5.54 -3.73 -9.09
C HIS A 44 -5.81 -4.94 -9.99
N GLY A 45 -7.09 -5.16 -10.27
CA GLY A 45 -7.54 -6.18 -11.21
C GLY A 45 -7.61 -5.62 -12.62
N GLN A 46 -6.93 -6.24 -13.57
CA GLN A 46 -7.01 -5.91 -15.00
C GLN A 46 -7.23 -7.19 -15.80
N ASN A 47 -8.34 -7.26 -16.56
CA ASN A 47 -8.70 -8.39 -17.42
C ASN A 47 -8.69 -9.76 -16.70
N GLY A 48 -9.16 -9.81 -15.44
CA GLY A 48 -9.16 -11.03 -14.63
C GLY A 48 -7.81 -11.38 -14.00
N ASN A 49 -6.74 -10.63 -14.31
CA ASN A 49 -5.44 -10.77 -13.66
C ASN A 49 -5.30 -9.78 -12.51
N LEU A 50 -4.70 -10.25 -11.42
CA LEU A 50 -4.33 -9.42 -10.29
C LEU A 50 -2.91 -8.92 -10.48
N ILE A 51 -2.72 -7.61 -10.58
CA ILE A 51 -1.41 -6.98 -10.71
C ILE A 51 -1.08 -6.25 -9.42
N ASN A 52 0.12 -6.52 -8.90
CA ASN A 52 0.65 -5.95 -7.67
C ASN A 52 1.88 -5.08 -7.97
N PHE A 53 1.92 -3.90 -7.35
CA PHE A 53 3.07 -3.00 -7.33
C PHE A 53 3.54 -2.82 -5.89
N ASP A 54 4.72 -3.33 -5.60
CA ASP A 54 5.34 -3.22 -4.27
C ASP A 54 6.15 -1.93 -4.18
N ILE A 55 5.90 -1.19 -3.11
CA ILE A 55 6.59 0.07 -2.79
C ILE A 55 7.51 -0.21 -1.61
N LYS A 56 8.81 -0.08 -1.86
CA LYS A 56 9.85 -0.37 -0.87
C LYS A 56 10.14 0.83 0.02
N ASN A 57 10.74 0.57 1.17
CA ASN A 57 11.25 1.60 2.09
C ASN A 57 12.32 2.52 1.47
N THR A 58 12.90 2.15 0.33
CA THR A 58 13.86 2.96 -0.44
C THR A 58 13.22 3.77 -1.56
N ASP A 59 11.97 3.49 -1.91
CA ASP A 59 11.35 4.04 -3.10
C ASP A 59 10.77 5.44 -2.83
N GLN A 60 10.65 6.22 -3.90
CA GLN A 60 9.81 7.42 -3.90
C GLN A 60 8.60 7.15 -4.77
N ALA A 61 7.40 7.17 -4.15
CA ALA A 61 6.15 6.92 -4.87
C ALA A 61 5.30 8.20 -4.90
N TYR A 62 4.68 8.42 -6.07
CA TYR A 62 3.66 9.45 -6.27
C TYR A 62 2.40 8.73 -6.71
N ILE A 63 1.29 9.01 -6.04
CA ILE A 63 -0.03 8.53 -6.43
C ILE A 63 -0.78 9.73 -6.97
N THR A 64 -1.00 9.74 -8.29
CA THR A 64 -1.78 10.77 -8.97
C THR A 64 -3.17 10.22 -9.26
N THR A 65 -4.21 10.88 -8.76
CA THR A 65 -5.60 10.54 -9.05
C THR A 65 -5.97 10.99 -10.47
N LEU A 66 -7.05 10.42 -11.04
CA LEU A 66 -7.57 10.85 -12.34
C LEU A 66 -8.07 12.31 -12.34
N THR A 67 -8.40 12.86 -11.17
CA THR A 67 -8.77 14.27 -10.99
C THR A 67 -7.55 15.21 -10.95
N GLY A 68 -6.33 14.67 -11.01
CA GLY A 68 -5.09 15.43 -11.03
C GLY A 68 -4.46 15.66 -9.66
N ASP A 69 -5.08 15.18 -8.58
CA ASP A 69 -4.53 15.29 -7.23
C ASP A 69 -3.33 14.36 -7.10
N THR A 70 -2.18 14.89 -6.70
CA THR A 70 -0.97 14.09 -6.49
C THR A 70 -0.65 14.00 -5.02
N ILE A 71 -0.72 12.79 -4.48
CA ILE A 71 -0.26 12.47 -3.13
C ILE A 71 1.17 11.97 -3.24
N ARG A 72 2.12 12.72 -2.67
CA ARG A 72 3.50 12.24 -2.50
C ARG A 72 3.54 11.29 -1.31
N VAL A 73 3.84 10.02 -1.57
CA VAL A 73 4.08 9.04 -0.52
C VAL A 73 5.58 8.99 -0.26
N ILE A 74 6.02 9.63 0.83
CA ILE A 74 7.41 9.52 1.28
C ILE A 74 7.52 8.25 2.11
N CYS A 75 8.03 7.20 1.47
CA CYS A 75 8.24 5.90 2.04
C CYS A 75 9.46 5.93 2.98
N ARG A 76 9.29 6.39 4.23
CA ARG A 76 10.36 6.30 5.24
C ARG A 76 10.15 5.04 6.09
N GLY A 77 10.57 3.89 5.57
CA GLY A 77 10.77 2.72 6.43
C GLY A 77 12.04 2.91 7.26
N ARG A 78 12.05 2.43 8.51
CA ARG A 78 13.31 2.32 9.26
C ARG A 78 14.21 1.30 8.55
N VAL A 79 15.49 1.67 8.41
CA VAL A 79 16.58 0.75 8.06
C VAL A 79 16.84 -0.16 9.25
#